data_AF-A0A0D6L9D9-F1
#
_entry.id   AF-A0A0D6L9D9-F1
#
_cell.length_a   1.000
_cell.length_b   1.000
_cell.length_c   1.000
_cell.angle_alpha   90.00
_cell.angle_beta   90.00
_cell.angle_gamma   90.00
#
_symmetry.space_group_name_H-M   'P 1'
#
loop_
_entity.id
_entity.type
_entity.pdbx_description
1 polymer ?
#
loop_
_entity_poly.entity_id
_entity_poly.type
_entity_poly.pdbx_seq_one_letter_code
_entity_poly.pdbx_strand_id
1 'polypeptide(L)'
;MVSDMGEFLAQNRRIDLRARLARRSKDREINFENARNSAEKLDPEKAKAILSWDFNLLRKKLQNGDVSCTDVLRAYQRAALSSTERTNCVCMFVEDAIEIAKSLDEKATTPGYRKPALFGIPVSIKENIRIKNMCSSLGYVQDLNTLSRKNAVLVEQLLHHGATTNPYNSERVPGGSSGGEAALIATGGSLLGIGTDVGGSVRIPSTFCGIAGFKPSSIRFSGTFTPSSTPGRQQIASSEGPMAKSITTCIEYLKVRAVLEAKQILEDLGHTVVPFRVPHPQKVFQLFVGGVSTDGGKYLFNKLIQDIVLPECGVHPFMLMPVRIQRLIAKLVSYPRVKALLTSLPATCEDLREVYGSIENYRSEFVTEMMAQNIDAILCPAMVVYPMRKGVPNRLFAGCCYNAIFNLLDFAAGTT
;
A
#
# COMPACT_ATOMS: atom_id res chain seq x y z
N MET A 1 37.20 -17.56 -19.14
CA MET A 1 36.53 -18.70 -18.44
C MET A 1 35.61 -18.25 -17.31
N VAL A 2 36.10 -17.66 -16.21
CA VAL A 2 35.23 -17.26 -15.08
C VAL A 2 34.25 -16.12 -15.47
N SER A 3 34.69 -15.16 -16.28
CA SER A 3 33.84 -14.13 -16.89
C SER A 3 32.72 -14.74 -17.73
N ASP A 4 33.08 -15.62 -18.67
CA ASP A 4 32.18 -16.18 -19.67
C ASP A 4 31.12 -17.08 -19.03
N MET A 5 31.49 -17.83 -17.99
CA MET A 5 30.56 -18.60 -17.18
C MET A 5 29.60 -17.71 -16.38
N GLY A 6 30.08 -16.56 -15.89
CA GLY A 6 29.24 -15.55 -15.23
C GLY A 6 28.21 -14.93 -16.18
N GLU A 7 28.63 -14.55 -17.39
CA GLU A 7 27.74 -14.01 -18.42
C GLU A 7 26.73 -15.05 -18.90
N PHE A 8 27.16 -16.29 -19.14
CA PHE A 8 26.28 -17.41 -19.51
C PHE A 8 25.21 -17.69 -18.45
N LEU A 9 25.58 -17.74 -17.17
CA LEU A 9 24.63 -17.91 -16.06
C LEU A 9 23.64 -16.72 -15.96
N ALA A 10 24.12 -15.49 -16.14
CA ALA A 10 23.26 -14.31 -16.16
C ALA A 10 22.28 -14.30 -17.35
N GLN A 11 22.72 -14.75 -18.52
CA GLN A 11 21.88 -14.90 -19.71
C GLN A 11 20.80 -15.97 -19.52
N ASN A 12 21.16 -17.15 -19.02
CA ASN A 12 20.21 -18.23 -18.72
C ASN A 12 19.17 -17.81 -17.67
N ARG A 13 19.58 -17.09 -16.61
CA ARG A 13 18.65 -16.54 -15.63
C ARG A 13 17.66 -15.55 -16.25
N ARG A 14 18.12 -14.67 -17.16
CA ARG A 14 17.23 -13.73 -17.89
C ARG A 14 16.23 -14.46 -18.78
N ILE A 15 16.60 -15.60 -19.36
CA ILE A 15 15.69 -16.45 -20.16
C ILE A 15 14.61 -17.07 -19.25
N ASP A 16 14.98 -17.66 -18.11
CA ASP A 16 14.00 -18.21 -17.15
C ASP A 16 13.02 -17.15 -16.65
N LEU A 17 13.52 -15.98 -16.22
CA LEU A 17 12.66 -14.87 -15.77
C LEU A 17 11.66 -14.44 -16.85
N ARG A 18 12.09 -14.31 -18.11
CA ARG A 18 11.18 -14.02 -19.24
C ARG A 18 10.14 -15.14 -19.45
N ALA A 19 10.53 -16.41 -19.30
CA ALA A 19 9.61 -17.54 -19.40
C ALA A 19 8.61 -17.61 -18.23
N ARG A 20 8.97 -17.15 -17.02
CA ARG A 20 8.02 -16.96 -15.91
C ARG A 20 7.04 -15.84 -16.20
N LEU A 21 7.52 -14.70 -16.69
CA LEU A 21 6.70 -13.56 -17.05
C LEU A 21 5.67 -13.91 -18.15
N ALA A 22 6.10 -14.61 -19.20
CA ALA A 22 5.21 -15.06 -20.29
C ALA A 22 4.09 -15.99 -19.81
N ARG A 23 4.42 -16.95 -18.93
CA ARG A 23 3.41 -17.81 -18.27
C ARG A 23 2.41 -16.98 -17.46
N ARG A 24 2.92 -16.07 -16.62
CA ARG A 24 2.08 -15.18 -15.79
C ARG A 24 1.14 -14.31 -16.61
N SER A 25 1.55 -13.81 -17.77
CA SER A 25 0.68 -13.05 -18.68
C SER A 25 -0.50 -13.91 -19.17
N LYS A 26 -0.23 -15.15 -19.58
CA LYS A 26 -1.28 -16.09 -20.03
C LYS A 26 -2.23 -16.48 -18.90
N ASP A 27 -1.72 -16.74 -17.70
CA ASP A 27 -2.56 -17.04 -16.53
C ASP A 27 -3.49 -15.87 -16.21
N ARG A 28 -2.99 -14.64 -16.37
CA ARG A 28 -3.74 -13.40 -16.16
C ARG A 28 -4.82 -13.20 -17.24
N GLU A 29 -4.53 -13.48 -18.51
CA GLU A 29 -5.53 -13.44 -19.59
C GLU A 29 -6.71 -14.37 -19.29
N ILE A 30 -6.43 -15.63 -18.91
CA ILE A 30 -7.46 -16.62 -18.53
C ILE A 30 -8.26 -16.15 -17.31
N ASN A 31 -7.59 -15.64 -16.27
CA ASN A 31 -8.23 -15.15 -15.06
C ASN A 31 -9.16 -13.94 -15.31
N PHE A 32 -8.78 -13.03 -16.22
CA PHE A 32 -9.62 -11.90 -16.63
C PHE A 32 -10.81 -12.34 -17.47
N GLU A 33 -10.61 -13.31 -18.37
CA GLU A 33 -11.68 -13.86 -19.18
C GLU A 33 -12.73 -14.57 -18.30
N ASN A 34 -12.29 -15.31 -17.28
CA ASN A 34 -13.20 -15.87 -16.27
C ASN A 34 -13.98 -14.79 -15.50
N ALA A 35 -13.34 -13.68 -15.14
CA ALA A 35 -14.01 -12.55 -14.50
C ALA A 35 -15.01 -11.85 -15.43
N ARG A 36 -14.70 -11.73 -16.73
CA ARG A 36 -15.60 -11.19 -17.76
C ARG A 36 -16.85 -12.07 -17.93
N ASN A 37 -16.65 -13.36 -18.13
CA ASN A 37 -17.73 -14.35 -18.21
C ASN A 37 -18.58 -14.45 -16.94
N SER A 38 -18.04 -14.08 -15.77
CA SER A 38 -18.81 -13.93 -14.53
C SER A 38 -19.64 -12.63 -14.53
N ALA A 39 -18.99 -11.50 -14.83
CA ALA A 39 -19.59 -10.17 -14.84
C ALA A 39 -20.75 -10.01 -15.84
N GLU A 40 -20.63 -10.63 -17.02
CA GLU A 40 -21.63 -10.57 -18.10
C GLU A 40 -22.97 -11.22 -17.74
N LYS A 41 -22.99 -12.13 -16.77
CA LYS A 41 -24.21 -12.80 -16.27
C LYS A 41 -25.16 -11.89 -15.48
N LEU A 42 -24.75 -10.65 -15.19
CA LEU A 42 -25.58 -9.64 -14.53
C LEU A 42 -26.08 -8.62 -15.55
N ASP A 43 -27.35 -8.23 -15.44
CA ASP A 43 -27.91 -7.13 -16.23
C ASP A 43 -27.10 -5.82 -16.09
N PRO A 44 -26.81 -5.07 -17.18
CA PRO A 44 -26.04 -3.83 -17.12
C PRO A 44 -26.65 -2.71 -16.26
N GLU A 45 -27.97 -2.51 -16.31
CA GLU A 45 -28.63 -1.44 -15.53
C GLU A 45 -28.73 -1.83 -14.05
N LYS A 46 -28.95 -3.11 -13.72
CA LYS A 46 -28.83 -3.62 -12.35
C LYS A 46 -27.41 -3.43 -11.79
N ALA A 47 -26.37 -3.70 -12.59
CA ALA A 47 -24.99 -3.46 -12.19
C ALA A 47 -24.72 -1.97 -11.91
N LYS A 48 -25.18 -1.08 -12.80
CA LYS A 48 -25.07 0.37 -12.66
C LYS A 48 -25.81 0.91 -11.43
N ALA A 49 -26.99 0.35 -11.12
CA ALA A 49 -27.73 0.67 -9.90
C ALA A 49 -26.93 0.25 -8.64
N ILE A 50 -26.39 -0.96 -8.59
CA ILE A 50 -25.55 -1.43 -7.48
C ILE A 50 -24.32 -0.52 -7.27
N LEU A 51 -23.62 -0.18 -8.36
CA LEU A 51 -22.42 0.67 -8.34
C LEU A 51 -22.69 2.14 -7.96
N SER A 52 -23.96 2.57 -7.93
CA SER A 52 -24.37 3.92 -7.51
C SER A 52 -24.50 4.07 -5.99
N TRP A 53 -24.59 2.97 -5.25
CA TRP A 53 -24.80 2.98 -3.81
C TRP A 53 -23.51 3.29 -3.04
N ASP A 54 -23.62 4.09 -1.98
CA ASP A 54 -22.55 4.21 -0.98
C ASP A 54 -22.42 2.93 -0.14
N PHE A 55 -21.37 2.87 0.69
CA PHE A 55 -21.08 1.73 1.56
C PHE A 55 -22.22 1.37 2.52
N ASN A 56 -22.88 2.36 3.12
CA ASN A 56 -23.93 2.12 4.11
C ASN A 56 -25.23 1.69 3.43
N LEU A 57 -25.56 2.24 2.26
CA LEU A 57 -26.69 1.79 1.46
C LEU A 57 -26.46 0.38 0.90
N LEU A 58 -25.30 0.09 0.30
CA LEU A 58 -24.96 -1.26 -0.19
C LEU A 58 -25.01 -2.29 0.95
N ARG A 59 -24.41 -1.97 2.09
CA ARG A 59 -24.44 -2.82 3.29
C ARG A 59 -25.88 -3.07 3.74
N LYS A 60 -26.71 -2.02 3.85
CA LYS A 60 -28.14 -2.17 4.21
C LYS A 60 -28.89 -3.06 3.21
N LYS A 61 -28.66 -2.89 1.90
CA LYS A 61 -29.24 -3.72 0.83
C LYS A 61 -28.89 -5.20 0.99
N LEU A 62 -27.61 -5.52 1.19
CA LEU A 62 -27.13 -6.89 1.42
C LEU A 62 -27.64 -7.51 2.72
N GLN A 63 -27.69 -6.73 3.81
CA GLN A 63 -28.21 -7.19 5.10
C GLN A 63 -29.71 -7.52 5.01
N ASN A 64 -30.51 -6.67 4.36
CA ASN A 64 -31.93 -6.92 4.14
C ASN A 64 -32.20 -8.08 3.16
N GLY A 65 -31.30 -8.34 2.20
CA GLY A 65 -31.53 -9.30 1.13
C GLY A 65 -32.15 -8.70 -0.15
N ASP A 66 -32.23 -7.36 -0.23
CA ASP A 66 -32.66 -6.61 -1.41
C ASP A 66 -31.76 -6.87 -2.65
N VAL A 67 -30.55 -7.39 -2.44
CA VAL A 67 -29.57 -7.76 -3.46
C VAL A 67 -28.76 -8.97 -3.00
N SER A 68 -28.33 -9.82 -3.93
CA SER A 68 -27.46 -10.98 -3.65
C SER A 68 -25.97 -10.57 -3.64
N CYS A 69 -25.17 -11.29 -2.86
CA CYS A 69 -23.71 -11.18 -2.84
C CYS A 69 -23.13 -11.47 -4.22
N THR A 70 -23.70 -12.44 -4.94
CA THR A 70 -23.31 -12.80 -6.30
C THR A 70 -23.53 -11.66 -7.29
N ASP A 71 -24.66 -10.96 -7.24
CA ASP A 71 -24.92 -9.83 -8.14
C ASP A 71 -24.07 -8.62 -7.77
N VAL A 72 -23.85 -8.37 -6.47
CA VAL A 72 -22.91 -7.33 -6.04
C VAL A 72 -21.50 -7.64 -6.55
N LEU A 73 -20.97 -8.85 -6.33
CA LEU A 73 -19.67 -9.26 -6.86
C LEU A 73 -19.59 -9.09 -8.38
N ARG A 74 -20.62 -9.47 -9.15
CA ARG A 74 -20.62 -9.32 -10.62
C ARG A 74 -20.65 -7.86 -11.06
N ALA A 75 -21.44 -7.01 -10.40
CA ALA A 75 -21.48 -5.57 -10.67
C ALA A 75 -20.09 -4.95 -10.48
N TYR A 76 -19.43 -5.33 -9.37
CA TYR A 76 -18.06 -4.92 -9.12
C TYR A 76 -17.07 -5.58 -10.09
N GLN A 77 -17.14 -6.87 -10.45
CA GLN A 77 -16.28 -7.46 -11.50
C GLN A 77 -16.43 -6.74 -12.85
N ARG A 78 -17.64 -6.35 -13.25
CA ARG A 78 -17.88 -5.54 -14.46
C ARG A 78 -17.15 -4.20 -14.39
N ALA A 79 -17.30 -3.49 -13.27
CA ALA A 79 -16.53 -2.28 -13.04
C ALA A 79 -15.03 -2.58 -13.18
N ALA A 80 -14.50 -3.66 -12.61
CA ALA A 80 -13.07 -3.99 -12.54
C ALA A 80 -12.38 -4.17 -13.90
N LEU A 81 -13.12 -4.71 -14.87
CA LEU A 81 -12.63 -4.97 -16.21
C LEU A 81 -12.54 -3.66 -16.97
N SER A 82 -13.66 -2.91 -17.06
CA SER A 82 -13.69 -1.55 -17.63
C SER A 82 -12.72 -0.60 -16.93
N SER A 83 -12.46 -0.85 -15.65
CA SER A 83 -11.46 -0.16 -14.86
C SER A 83 -10.05 -0.51 -15.32
N THR A 84 -9.69 -1.79 -15.33
CA THR A 84 -8.32 -2.25 -15.58
C THR A 84 -7.86 -2.05 -17.01
N GLU A 85 -8.77 -2.11 -17.98
CA GLU A 85 -8.53 -1.66 -19.36
C GLU A 85 -7.92 -0.26 -19.39
N ARG A 86 -8.41 0.63 -18.51
CA ARG A 86 -7.87 1.98 -18.37
C ARG A 86 -6.52 1.98 -17.71
N THR A 87 -6.23 1.14 -16.71
CA THR A 87 -5.11 1.26 -15.74
C THR A 87 -3.93 0.33 -15.85
N ASN A 88 -4.23 -0.94 -16.10
CA ASN A 88 -3.43 -2.08 -15.67
C ASN A 88 -3.21 -2.22 -14.12
N CYS A 89 -4.26 -2.22 -13.29
CA CYS A 89 -4.12 -2.40 -11.82
C CYS A 89 -4.76 -3.65 -11.19
N VAL A 90 -5.51 -4.51 -11.91
CA VAL A 90 -5.71 -5.89 -11.41
C VAL A 90 -4.39 -6.62 -11.68
N CYS A 91 -3.80 -7.17 -10.63
CA CYS A 91 -2.84 -8.26 -10.78
C CYS A 91 -3.57 -9.54 -11.20
N MET A 92 -4.50 -10.02 -10.35
CA MET A 92 -5.45 -11.13 -10.60
C MET A 92 -6.77 -10.85 -9.89
N PHE A 93 -7.87 -11.38 -10.40
CA PHE A 93 -9.10 -11.61 -9.64
C PHE A 93 -8.92 -12.84 -8.74
N VAL A 94 -9.48 -12.80 -7.53
CA VAL A 94 -9.52 -13.95 -6.62
C VAL A 94 -10.41 -15.05 -7.21
N GLU A 95 -9.85 -16.23 -7.48
CA GLU A 95 -10.49 -17.31 -8.23
C GLU A 95 -11.75 -17.83 -7.53
N ASP A 96 -11.66 -18.07 -6.22
CA ASP A 96 -12.77 -18.60 -5.40
C ASP A 96 -13.85 -17.54 -5.07
N ALA A 97 -13.68 -16.27 -5.44
CA ALA A 97 -14.56 -15.18 -5.02
C ALA A 97 -16.04 -15.40 -5.38
N ILE A 98 -16.30 -15.98 -6.55
CA ILE A 98 -17.67 -16.24 -7.03
C ILE A 98 -18.33 -17.39 -6.26
N GLU A 99 -17.58 -18.41 -5.86
CA GLU A 99 -18.11 -19.50 -5.03
C GLU A 99 -18.30 -19.07 -3.58
N ILE A 100 -17.43 -18.19 -3.06
CA ILE A 100 -17.64 -17.51 -1.77
C ILE A 100 -18.95 -16.69 -1.79
N ALA A 101 -19.19 -15.90 -2.84
CA ALA A 101 -20.40 -15.10 -2.98
C ALA A 101 -21.68 -15.96 -3.03
N LYS A 102 -21.69 -17.04 -3.83
CA LYS A 102 -22.80 -18.01 -3.84
C LYS A 102 -23.03 -18.65 -2.47
N SER A 103 -21.96 -19.09 -1.80
CA SER A 103 -22.08 -19.71 -0.47
C SER A 103 -22.63 -18.75 0.58
N LEU A 104 -22.37 -17.44 0.46
CA LEU A 104 -22.97 -16.42 1.31
C LEU A 104 -24.47 -16.25 1.00
N ASP A 105 -24.86 -16.25 -0.28
CA ASP A 105 -26.26 -16.20 -0.70
C ASP A 105 -27.05 -17.43 -0.23
N GLU A 106 -26.49 -18.63 -0.37
CA GLU A 106 -27.05 -19.89 0.16
C GLU A 106 -27.25 -19.82 1.68
N LYS A 107 -26.21 -19.40 2.44
CA LYS A 107 -26.31 -19.25 3.90
C LYS A 107 -27.38 -18.25 4.31
N ALA A 108 -27.58 -17.18 3.55
CA ALA A 108 -28.64 -16.20 3.82
C ALA A 108 -30.07 -16.76 3.67
N THR A 109 -30.26 -17.89 3.00
CA THR A 109 -31.56 -18.60 2.97
C THR A 109 -31.83 -19.43 4.23
N THR A 110 -30.79 -19.72 5.03
CA THR A 110 -30.91 -20.59 6.22
C THR A 110 -31.64 -19.85 7.35
N PRO A 111 -32.76 -20.38 7.90
CA PRO A 111 -33.46 -19.77 9.01
C PRO A 111 -32.54 -19.51 10.22
N GLY A 112 -32.57 -18.29 10.76
CA GLY A 112 -31.74 -17.90 11.90
C GLY A 112 -30.27 -17.59 11.57
N TYR A 113 -29.82 -17.66 10.31
CA TYR A 113 -28.46 -17.27 9.95
C TYR A 113 -28.24 -15.76 10.16
N ARG A 114 -27.33 -15.42 11.07
CA ARG A 114 -26.96 -14.03 11.36
C ARG A 114 -25.87 -13.58 10.39
N LYS A 115 -26.25 -12.78 9.39
CA LYS A 115 -25.33 -12.14 8.44
C LYS A 115 -24.23 -11.35 9.18
N PRO A 116 -22.93 -11.56 8.87
CA PRO A 116 -21.82 -10.82 9.47
C PRO A 116 -21.75 -9.36 8.98
N ALA A 117 -20.91 -8.54 9.64
CA ALA A 117 -20.91 -7.09 9.46
C ALA A 117 -20.59 -6.60 8.03
N LEU A 118 -19.77 -7.33 7.28
CA LEU A 118 -19.37 -7.03 5.89
C LEU A 118 -19.96 -8.04 4.89
N PHE A 119 -21.06 -8.72 5.25
CA PHE A 119 -21.69 -9.76 4.44
C PHE A 119 -21.90 -9.32 2.98
N GLY A 120 -21.18 -9.98 2.05
CA GLY A 120 -21.30 -9.78 0.61
C GLY A 120 -20.62 -8.53 0.05
N ILE A 121 -19.86 -7.77 0.86
CA ILE A 121 -19.27 -6.48 0.47
C ILE A 121 -17.96 -6.67 -0.31
N PRO A 122 -17.80 -6.16 -1.53
CA PRO A 122 -16.50 -6.19 -2.19
C PRO A 122 -15.44 -5.34 -1.46
N VAL A 123 -14.34 -5.99 -1.07
CA VAL A 123 -13.06 -5.42 -0.59
C VAL A 123 -11.90 -5.92 -1.47
N SER A 124 -11.10 -5.00 -1.98
CA SER A 124 -9.85 -5.29 -2.66
C SER A 124 -8.68 -5.50 -1.69
N ILE A 125 -7.66 -6.20 -2.19
CA ILE A 125 -6.50 -6.61 -1.41
C ILE A 125 -5.26 -6.40 -2.27
N LYS A 126 -4.34 -5.58 -1.77
CA LYS A 126 -3.03 -5.36 -2.38
C LYS A 126 -2.26 -6.68 -2.48
N GLU A 127 -1.65 -6.92 -3.65
CA GLU A 127 -1.01 -8.21 -4.00
C GLU A 127 0.03 -8.75 -3.00
N ASN A 128 0.66 -7.88 -2.20
CA ASN A 128 1.60 -8.29 -1.15
C ASN A 128 0.93 -8.92 0.08
N ILE A 129 -0.38 -8.75 0.27
CA ILE A 129 -1.15 -9.37 1.34
C ILE A 129 -1.57 -10.76 0.85
N ARG A 130 -1.16 -11.81 1.55
CA ARG A 130 -1.31 -13.18 1.05
C ARG A 130 -2.77 -13.61 1.03
N ILE A 131 -3.19 -14.16 -0.11
CA ILE A 131 -4.43 -14.92 -0.28
C ILE A 131 -4.03 -16.35 -0.62
N LYS A 132 -4.65 -17.33 0.06
CA LYS A 132 -4.39 -18.76 -0.14
C LYS A 132 -4.51 -19.13 -1.62
N ASN A 133 -3.64 -20.01 -2.09
CA ASN A 133 -3.52 -20.44 -3.49
C ASN A 133 -3.15 -19.34 -4.50
N MET A 134 -3.00 -18.08 -4.09
CA MET A 134 -2.56 -16.99 -4.96
C MET A 134 -1.08 -16.64 -4.78
N CYS A 135 -0.46 -16.12 -5.83
CA CYS A 135 0.92 -15.65 -5.84
C CYS A 135 1.02 -14.20 -5.32
N SER A 136 1.95 -13.95 -4.40
CA SER A 136 2.34 -12.61 -3.91
C SER A 136 3.79 -12.33 -4.30
N SER A 137 3.99 -11.81 -5.50
CA SER A 137 5.28 -11.55 -6.14
C SER A 137 5.95 -10.25 -5.68
N LEU A 138 5.21 -9.30 -5.12
CA LEU A 138 5.67 -7.94 -4.83
C LEU A 138 6.15 -7.15 -6.07
N GLY A 139 5.89 -7.65 -7.28
CA GLY A 139 6.46 -7.14 -8.53
C GLY A 139 7.81 -7.75 -8.94
N TYR A 140 8.33 -8.75 -8.21
CA TYR A 140 9.55 -9.49 -8.57
C TYR A 140 9.23 -10.65 -9.52
N VAL A 141 9.89 -10.72 -10.67
CA VAL A 141 9.68 -11.79 -11.66
C VAL A 141 10.22 -13.13 -11.14
N GLN A 142 11.25 -13.08 -10.28
CA GLN A 142 11.80 -14.29 -9.64
C GLN A 142 10.86 -14.93 -8.61
N ASP A 143 9.93 -14.15 -8.02
CA ASP A 143 8.98 -14.64 -7.02
C ASP A 143 7.67 -15.18 -7.66
N LEU A 144 7.47 -14.94 -8.96
CA LEU A 144 6.34 -15.52 -9.72
C LEU A 144 6.33 -17.05 -9.58
N ASN A 145 5.11 -17.58 -9.48
CA ASN A 145 4.76 -19.00 -9.24
C ASN A 145 4.87 -19.47 -7.77
N THR A 146 5.28 -18.61 -6.83
CA THR A 146 5.22 -18.95 -5.40
C THR A 146 3.81 -18.74 -4.85
N LEU A 147 3.01 -19.82 -4.76
CA LEU A 147 1.65 -19.77 -4.21
C LEU A 147 1.64 -19.72 -2.68
N SER A 148 0.77 -18.89 -2.12
CA SER A 148 0.60 -18.75 -0.67
C SER A 148 -0.16 -19.93 -0.08
N ARG A 149 0.42 -20.63 0.91
CA ARG A 149 -0.21 -21.79 1.57
C ARG A 149 -1.36 -21.43 2.51
N LYS A 150 -1.44 -20.18 2.95
CA LYS A 150 -2.43 -19.63 3.89
C LYS A 150 -2.76 -18.19 3.49
N ASN A 151 -3.95 -17.73 3.88
CA ASN A 151 -4.29 -16.32 3.88
C ASN A 151 -3.46 -15.55 4.93
N ALA A 152 -3.30 -14.24 4.75
CA ALA A 152 -2.89 -13.34 5.82
C ALA A 152 -4.00 -13.22 6.89
N VAL A 153 -3.64 -12.87 8.13
CA VAL A 153 -4.60 -12.81 9.25
C VAL A 153 -5.74 -11.82 8.96
N LEU A 154 -5.42 -10.67 8.35
CA LEU A 154 -6.42 -9.69 7.95
C LEU A 154 -7.37 -10.22 6.86
N VAL A 155 -6.92 -11.11 5.97
CA VAL A 155 -7.78 -11.75 4.96
C VAL A 155 -8.72 -12.77 5.62
N GLU A 156 -8.25 -13.55 6.59
CA GLU A 156 -9.14 -14.42 7.40
C GLU A 156 -10.19 -13.60 8.17
N GLN A 157 -9.82 -12.45 8.74
CA GLN A 157 -10.76 -11.53 9.39
C GLN A 157 -11.78 -10.95 8.39
N LEU A 158 -11.33 -10.53 7.20
CA LEU A 158 -12.21 -10.04 6.14
C LEU A 158 -13.13 -11.13 5.57
N LEU A 159 -12.71 -12.40 5.52
CA LEU A 159 -13.56 -13.52 5.11
C LEU A 159 -14.55 -13.92 6.21
N HIS A 160 -14.13 -13.91 7.47
CA HIS A 160 -15.01 -14.06 8.63
C HIS A 160 -16.09 -12.96 8.69
N HIS A 161 -15.82 -11.79 8.11
CA HIS A 161 -16.77 -10.70 7.98
C HIS A 161 -17.50 -10.60 6.61
N GLY A 162 -16.92 -11.08 5.49
CA GLY A 162 -17.59 -11.46 4.21
C GLY A 162 -17.23 -10.79 2.84
N ALA A 163 -15.97 -10.58 2.39
CA ALA A 163 -15.61 -9.61 1.29
C ALA A 163 -14.77 -10.01 -0.02
N THR A 164 -14.69 -9.18 -1.14
CA THR A 164 -14.09 -9.47 -2.54
C THR A 164 -13.57 -8.31 -3.55
N THR A 165 -12.75 -8.49 -4.63
CA THR A 165 -11.77 -7.48 -5.26
C THR A 165 -11.97 -6.77 -6.69
N ASN A 166 -11.33 -5.58 -7.04
CA ASN A 166 -11.40 -4.77 -8.35
C ASN A 166 -10.35 -3.56 -8.52
N PRO A 167 -10.02 -2.85 -9.70
CA PRO A 167 -9.20 -1.55 -9.89
C PRO A 167 -9.11 -0.62 -11.25
N TYR A 168 -9.02 0.78 -11.33
CA TYR A 168 -9.13 1.76 -12.56
C TYR A 168 -8.11 2.99 -12.82
N ASN A 169 -7.81 3.39 -14.10
CA ASN A 169 -7.06 4.55 -14.77
C ASN A 169 -5.49 4.64 -14.92
N SER A 170 -4.92 4.56 -16.15
CA SER A 170 -3.45 4.35 -16.39
C SER A 170 -2.61 5.56 -16.77
N GLU A 171 -3.21 6.67 -17.21
CA GLU A 171 -2.41 7.76 -17.79
C GLU A 171 -1.55 8.48 -16.73
N ARG A 172 -1.87 8.28 -15.45
CA ARG A 172 -1.15 8.81 -14.29
C ARG A 172 -0.70 7.67 -13.39
N VAL A 173 0.37 7.87 -12.61
CA VAL A 173 0.68 6.90 -11.53
C VAL A 173 -0.29 7.11 -10.38
N PRO A 174 -0.94 6.06 -9.87
CA PRO A 174 -1.87 6.16 -8.74
C PRO A 174 -1.15 6.26 -7.38
N GLY A 175 0.06 6.82 -7.36
CA GLY A 175 1.01 6.70 -6.24
C GLY A 175 1.40 5.24 -5.97
N GLY A 176 1.95 4.98 -4.78
CA GLY A 176 2.35 3.62 -4.41
C GLY A 176 2.98 3.51 -3.02
N SER A 177 3.25 2.30 -2.53
CA SER A 177 3.13 1.02 -3.24
C SER A 177 1.72 0.43 -3.29
N SER A 178 0.73 0.94 -2.55
CA SER A 178 -0.68 0.50 -2.66
C SER A 178 -1.43 1.17 -3.83
N GLY A 179 -0.76 1.35 -4.96
CA GLY A 179 -1.28 2.11 -6.10
C GLY A 179 -2.50 1.46 -6.76
N GLY A 180 -2.54 0.13 -6.84
CA GLY A 180 -3.68 -0.59 -7.40
C GLY A 180 -4.97 -0.38 -6.59
N GLU A 181 -4.85 -0.41 -5.26
CA GLU A 181 -5.95 -0.12 -4.33
C GLU A 181 -6.45 1.32 -4.45
N ALA A 182 -5.59 2.31 -4.69
CA ALA A 182 -6.06 3.68 -4.83
C ALA A 182 -6.74 3.95 -6.18
N ALA A 183 -6.13 3.47 -7.27
CA ALA A 183 -6.64 3.53 -8.63
C ALA A 183 -8.07 2.96 -8.71
N LEU A 184 -8.27 1.83 -8.05
CA LEU A 184 -9.56 1.21 -7.82
C LEU A 184 -10.60 2.11 -7.19
N ILE A 185 -10.30 2.57 -5.99
CA ILE A 185 -11.35 3.05 -5.11
C ILE A 185 -11.89 4.34 -5.69
N ALA A 186 -10.99 5.20 -6.19
CA ALA A 186 -11.28 6.49 -6.79
C ALA A 186 -12.39 6.47 -7.86
N THR A 187 -12.58 5.32 -8.50
CA THR A 187 -13.33 5.19 -9.75
C THR A 187 -14.57 4.31 -9.62
N GLY A 188 -14.85 3.83 -8.41
CA GLY A 188 -16.08 3.09 -8.10
C GLY A 188 -15.99 1.59 -8.33
N GLY A 189 -14.81 1.07 -8.64
CA GLY A 189 -14.61 -0.36 -8.65
C GLY A 189 -14.60 -1.01 -7.26
N SER A 190 -14.43 -0.24 -6.20
CA SER A 190 -14.56 -0.75 -4.83
C SER A 190 -14.88 0.42 -3.92
N LEU A 191 -15.57 0.11 -2.85
CA LEU A 191 -15.86 1.04 -1.78
C LEU A 191 -14.74 1.05 -0.73
N LEU A 192 -14.00 -0.05 -0.60
CA LEU A 192 -12.98 -0.27 0.43
C LEU A 192 -11.85 -1.15 -0.10
N GLY A 193 -10.61 -0.80 0.23
CA GLY A 193 -9.43 -1.61 -0.07
C GLY A 193 -8.40 -1.55 1.03
N ILE A 194 -7.47 -2.50 1.04
CA ILE A 194 -6.43 -2.62 2.06
C ILE A 194 -5.04 -2.47 1.42
N GLY A 195 -4.33 -1.43 1.86
CA GLY A 195 -2.93 -1.21 1.52
C GLY A 195 -1.97 -1.51 2.68
N THR A 196 -0.67 -1.36 2.39
CA THR A 196 0.42 -1.40 3.38
C THR A 196 1.25 -0.13 3.29
N ASP A 197 1.68 0.40 4.44
CA ASP A 197 2.34 1.69 4.60
C ASP A 197 3.53 1.61 5.56
N VAL A 198 4.74 1.69 4.99
CA VAL A 198 6.02 1.81 5.73
C VAL A 198 6.69 3.18 5.54
N GLY A 199 6.07 4.09 4.79
CA GLY A 199 6.66 5.38 4.38
C GLY A 199 5.70 6.25 3.57
N GLY A 200 4.39 6.06 3.76
CA GLY A 200 3.32 6.67 2.96
C GLY A 200 2.66 5.72 1.96
N SER A 201 2.96 4.43 1.94
CA SER A 201 2.45 3.53 0.89
C SER A 201 0.93 3.26 0.91
N VAL A 202 0.15 3.71 1.91
CA VAL A 202 -1.32 3.85 1.86
C VAL A 202 -1.71 5.29 1.54
N ARG A 203 -1.03 6.24 2.19
CA ARG A 203 -1.38 7.66 2.19
C ARG A 203 -1.05 8.41 0.88
N ILE A 204 0.12 8.14 0.32
CA ILE A 204 0.57 8.67 -0.98
C ILE A 204 -0.38 8.25 -2.11
N PRO A 205 -0.69 6.94 -2.31
CA PRO A 205 -1.60 6.57 -3.39
C PRO A 205 -3.02 7.09 -3.16
N SER A 206 -3.49 7.14 -1.91
CA SER A 206 -4.79 7.74 -1.59
C SER A 206 -4.86 9.22 -1.99
N THR A 207 -3.87 10.00 -1.56
CA THR A 207 -3.69 11.41 -1.95
C THR A 207 -3.63 11.57 -3.48
N PHE A 208 -2.91 10.69 -4.18
CA PHE A 208 -2.71 10.80 -5.63
C PHE A 208 -3.97 10.48 -6.46
N CYS A 209 -4.85 9.63 -5.92
CA CYS A 209 -6.12 9.26 -6.56
C CYS A 209 -7.33 10.04 -6.02
N GLY A 210 -7.13 11.01 -5.10
CA GLY A 210 -8.20 11.84 -4.54
C GLY A 210 -9.10 11.16 -3.52
N ILE A 211 -8.67 10.01 -2.99
CA ILE A 211 -9.41 9.20 -2.01
C ILE A 211 -8.79 9.31 -0.62
N ALA A 212 -9.47 8.73 0.37
CA ALA A 212 -8.94 8.59 1.72
C ALA A 212 -8.07 7.34 1.89
N GLY A 213 -7.13 7.42 2.83
CA GLY A 213 -6.29 6.30 3.26
C GLY A 213 -5.67 6.52 4.63
N PHE A 214 -5.82 5.55 5.52
CA PHE A 214 -5.42 5.66 6.92
C PHE A 214 -4.29 4.68 7.27
N LYS A 215 -3.21 5.18 7.88
CA LYS A 215 -2.14 4.36 8.48
C LYS A 215 -2.32 4.33 10.01
N PRO A 216 -2.76 3.22 10.62
CA PRO A 216 -2.73 3.08 12.07
C PRO A 216 -1.29 2.90 12.61
N SER A 217 -1.10 2.96 13.92
CA SER A 217 0.15 2.51 14.57
C SER A 217 0.45 1.04 14.26
N SER A 218 1.73 0.67 14.20
CA SER A 218 2.20 -0.56 13.57
C SER A 218 1.66 -1.85 14.19
N ILE A 219 1.40 -1.85 15.50
CA ILE A 219 0.87 -2.99 16.25
C ILE A 219 -0.67 -3.07 16.29
N ARG A 220 -1.39 -2.11 15.69
CA ARG A 220 -2.86 -2.05 15.70
C ARG A 220 -3.52 -3.16 14.86
N PHE A 221 -2.84 -3.60 13.81
CA PHE A 221 -3.24 -4.75 12.99
C PHE A 221 -2.09 -5.74 12.88
N SER A 222 -2.41 -7.03 12.74
CA SER A 222 -1.40 -8.09 12.68
C SER A 222 -0.83 -8.20 11.28
N GLY A 223 0.38 -7.66 11.05
CA GLY A 223 1.16 -7.87 9.81
C GLY A 223 1.66 -9.32 9.60
N THR A 224 1.09 -10.29 10.30
CA THR A 224 1.50 -11.70 10.24
C THR A 224 1.12 -12.31 8.90
N PHE A 225 2.11 -12.94 8.26
CA PHE A 225 2.07 -13.45 6.89
C PHE A 225 2.02 -12.40 5.77
N THR A 226 2.23 -11.11 6.06
CA THR A 226 2.35 -10.07 5.03
C THR A 226 3.82 -9.87 4.62
N PRO A 227 4.28 -10.42 3.48
CA PRO A 227 5.67 -10.31 3.02
C PRO A 227 6.09 -8.86 2.72
N SER A 228 7.39 -8.63 2.85
CA SER A 228 8.05 -7.36 2.58
C SER A 228 9.37 -7.58 1.85
N SER A 229 9.77 -6.64 0.98
CA SER A 229 11.03 -6.69 0.23
C SER A 229 12.28 -6.65 1.12
N THR A 230 12.15 -6.35 2.41
CA THR A 230 13.25 -6.40 3.39
C THR A 230 12.68 -6.82 4.76
N PRO A 231 12.99 -8.04 5.25
CA PRO A 231 12.57 -8.50 6.57
C PRO A 231 13.41 -7.86 7.70
N GLY A 232 12.98 -8.02 8.96
CA GLY A 232 13.78 -7.66 10.15
C GLY A 232 13.79 -6.18 10.58
N ARG A 233 12.95 -5.33 9.98
CA ARG A 233 12.92 -3.87 10.21
C ARG A 233 12.06 -3.50 11.43
N GLN A 234 12.54 -3.83 12.63
CA GLN A 234 11.77 -3.71 13.87
C GLN A 234 11.37 -2.26 14.22
N GLN A 235 12.26 -1.28 14.03
CA GLN A 235 11.98 0.11 14.43
C GLN A 235 11.12 0.89 13.42
N ILE A 236 11.11 0.51 12.14
CA ILE A 236 10.27 1.13 11.10
C ILE A 236 9.38 0.03 10.48
N ALA A 237 8.36 -0.35 11.25
CA ALA A 237 7.40 -1.37 10.83
C ALA A 237 6.48 -0.86 9.70
N SER A 238 6.06 -1.78 8.83
CA SER A 238 4.98 -1.55 7.88
C SER A 238 3.65 -1.75 8.57
N SER A 239 2.72 -0.81 8.41
CA SER A 239 1.36 -0.89 8.95
C SER A 239 0.35 -1.21 7.84
N GLU A 240 -0.67 -2.01 8.13
CA GLU A 240 -1.80 -2.28 7.22
C GLU A 240 -2.88 -1.22 7.43
N GLY A 241 -3.50 -0.75 6.35
CA GLY A 241 -4.35 0.45 6.41
C GLY A 241 -5.49 0.47 5.39
N PRO A 242 -6.71 0.88 5.78
CA PRO A 242 -7.85 0.97 4.88
C PRO A 242 -7.76 2.19 3.97
N MET A 243 -8.36 2.06 2.80
CA MET A 243 -8.48 3.09 1.77
C MET A 243 -9.94 3.12 1.29
N ALA A 244 -10.54 4.29 1.04
CA ALA A 244 -11.95 4.41 0.63
C ALA A 244 -12.25 5.75 -0.11
N LYS A 245 -13.31 5.79 -0.96
CA LYS A 245 -13.61 6.95 -1.83
C LYS A 245 -13.77 8.24 -1.06
N SER A 246 -14.64 8.19 -0.06
CA SER A 246 -14.84 9.30 0.85
C SER A 246 -13.98 9.06 2.07
N ILE A 247 -13.40 10.16 2.56
CA ILE A 247 -12.86 10.20 3.90
C ILE A 247 -13.96 9.81 4.90
N THR A 248 -15.25 10.15 4.69
CA THR A 248 -16.40 9.64 5.49
C THR A 248 -16.40 8.10 5.67
N THR A 249 -16.03 7.33 4.64
CA THR A 249 -15.96 5.85 4.70
C THR A 249 -14.72 5.36 5.46
N CYS A 250 -13.60 6.07 5.37
CA CYS A 250 -12.47 5.89 6.28
C CYS A 250 -12.74 6.50 7.69
N ILE A 251 -13.77 7.33 7.86
CA ILE A 251 -14.06 8.16 9.06
C ILE A 251 -15.14 7.57 9.97
N GLU A 252 -16.03 6.75 9.45
CA GLU A 252 -16.66 5.71 10.30
C GLU A 252 -15.59 4.73 10.84
N TYR A 253 -14.31 4.93 10.46
CA TYR A 253 -13.08 4.45 11.08
C TYR A 253 -12.03 5.58 11.46
N LEU A 254 -12.47 6.85 11.67
CA LEU A 254 -11.77 8.10 12.18
C LEU A 254 -11.29 9.27 11.21
N LYS A 255 -11.40 10.53 11.72
CA LYS A 255 -11.41 11.94 11.14
C LYS A 255 -10.03 12.52 10.64
N VAL A 256 -9.83 13.61 9.85
CA VAL A 256 -10.58 14.53 8.91
C VAL A 256 -9.59 15.32 7.98
N ARG A 257 -10.05 15.93 6.85
CA ARG A 257 -9.27 16.58 5.74
C ARG A 257 -8.61 17.95 6.00
N ALA A 258 -7.36 18.10 5.48
CA ALA A 258 -6.77 19.25 4.72
C ALA A 258 -6.40 20.61 5.39
N VAL A 259 -5.23 20.68 6.02
CA VAL A 259 -4.59 21.82 6.77
C VAL A 259 -5.26 23.19 6.86
N LEU A 260 -5.49 23.95 5.78
CA LEU A 260 -6.03 25.32 5.92
C LEU A 260 -7.56 25.35 5.97
N GLU A 261 -8.23 24.56 5.14
CA GLU A 261 -9.67 24.33 5.26
C GLU A 261 -9.96 23.55 6.55
N ALA A 262 -9.13 22.55 6.87
CA ALA A 262 -9.13 21.89 8.18
C ALA A 262 -9.02 22.91 9.31
N LYS A 263 -8.04 23.83 9.24
CA LYS A 263 -7.82 24.83 10.28
C LYS A 263 -9.08 25.67 10.46
N GLN A 264 -9.62 26.23 9.39
CA GLN A 264 -10.83 27.05 9.47
C GLN A 264 -12.01 26.24 10.04
N ILE A 265 -12.28 25.05 9.50
CA ILE A 265 -13.37 24.17 9.97
C ILE A 265 -13.16 23.76 11.45
N LEU A 266 -11.92 23.52 11.88
CA LEU A 266 -11.60 23.17 13.25
C LEU A 266 -11.78 24.37 14.18
N GLU A 267 -11.33 25.56 13.79
CA GLU A 267 -11.54 26.82 14.52
C GLU A 267 -13.03 27.17 14.61
N ASP A 268 -13.79 27.02 13.53
CA ASP A 268 -15.24 27.21 13.48
C ASP A 268 -15.99 26.20 14.39
N LEU A 269 -15.45 25.00 14.57
CA LEU A 269 -15.93 23.98 15.50
C LEU A 269 -15.41 24.16 16.94
N GLY A 270 -14.66 25.23 17.23
CA GLY A 270 -14.17 25.57 18.57
C GLY A 270 -12.85 24.90 18.98
N HIS A 271 -12.14 24.24 18.06
CA HIS A 271 -10.80 23.72 18.31
C HIS A 271 -9.73 24.81 18.19
N THR A 272 -8.68 24.75 19.00
CA THR A 272 -7.54 25.68 18.90
C THR A 272 -6.46 25.10 17.99
N VAL A 273 -6.10 25.81 16.91
CA VAL A 273 -5.06 25.35 15.96
C VAL A 273 -3.78 26.17 16.14
N VAL A 274 -2.81 25.64 16.87
CA VAL A 274 -1.52 26.30 17.14
C VAL A 274 -0.43 25.89 16.13
N PRO A 275 0.51 26.80 15.76
CA PRO A 275 1.63 26.45 14.91
C PRO A 275 2.67 25.56 15.60
N PHE A 276 2.65 24.25 15.32
CA PHE A 276 3.68 23.31 15.80
C PHE A 276 4.89 23.26 14.87
N ARG A 277 6.10 23.40 15.42
CA ARG A 277 7.37 23.21 14.69
C ARG A 277 7.95 21.83 15.01
N VAL A 278 8.05 20.98 13.99
CA VAL A 278 8.75 19.68 14.09
C VAL A 278 10.18 19.88 14.59
N PRO A 279 10.63 19.21 15.68
CA PRO A 279 12.02 19.26 16.11
C PRO A 279 12.92 18.60 15.07
N HIS A 280 14.08 19.21 14.80
CA HIS A 280 15.13 18.70 13.91
C HIS A 280 14.63 17.99 12.61
N PRO A 281 13.84 18.63 11.74
CA PRO A 281 13.19 17.97 10.59
C PRO A 281 14.15 17.32 9.59
N GLN A 282 15.42 17.74 9.58
CA GLN A 282 16.50 17.10 8.82
C GLN A 282 16.83 15.67 9.30
N LYS A 283 16.68 15.37 10.61
CA LYS A 283 16.93 14.03 11.18
C LYS A 283 15.89 13.03 10.71
N VAL A 284 14.63 13.45 10.52
CA VAL A 284 13.49 12.59 10.13
C VAL A 284 13.84 11.68 8.95
N PHE A 285 14.32 12.27 7.85
CA PHE A 285 14.61 11.52 6.64
C PHE A 285 15.85 10.62 6.80
N GLN A 286 16.87 11.08 7.55
CA GLN A 286 18.08 10.30 7.84
C GLN A 286 17.76 9.06 8.69
N LEU A 287 17.04 9.25 9.81
CA LEU A 287 16.63 8.18 10.73
C LEU A 287 15.68 7.20 10.05
N PHE A 288 14.75 7.71 9.24
CA PHE A 288 13.86 6.88 8.44
C PHE A 288 14.62 5.97 7.47
N VAL A 289 15.53 6.53 6.66
CA VAL A 289 16.30 5.75 5.68
C VAL A 289 17.20 4.73 6.39
N GLY A 290 17.89 5.11 7.46
CA GLY A 290 18.69 4.17 8.25
C GLY A 290 17.86 3.03 8.82
N GLY A 291 16.69 3.34 9.41
CA GLY A 291 15.79 2.35 10.01
C GLY A 291 15.13 1.39 9.02
N VAL A 292 14.91 1.80 7.76
CA VAL A 292 14.41 0.89 6.71
C VAL A 292 15.50 0.11 5.97
N SER A 293 16.77 0.51 6.11
CA SER A 293 17.92 -0.08 5.40
C SER A 293 18.87 -0.82 6.35
N THR A 294 18.33 -1.79 7.09
CA THR A 294 18.98 -2.47 8.23
C THR A 294 20.36 -3.08 7.96
N ASP A 295 20.66 -3.45 6.72
CA ASP A 295 21.95 -4.02 6.28
C ASP A 295 22.74 -3.11 5.31
N GLY A 296 22.36 -1.83 5.25
CA GLY A 296 22.84 -0.87 4.26
C GLY A 296 22.17 -1.03 2.89
N GLY A 297 21.09 -1.81 2.78
CA GLY A 297 20.33 -2.05 1.55
C GLY A 297 20.82 -3.24 0.72
N LYS A 298 21.81 -4.01 1.21
CA LYS A 298 22.45 -5.11 0.48
C LYS A 298 21.45 -6.20 0.09
N TYR A 299 20.53 -6.58 0.98
CA TYR A 299 19.50 -7.58 0.73
C TYR A 299 18.59 -7.18 -0.43
N LEU A 300 18.08 -5.94 -0.39
CA LEU A 300 17.21 -5.39 -1.43
C LEU A 300 17.97 -5.28 -2.77
N PHE A 301 19.21 -4.80 -2.75
CA PHE A 301 20.06 -4.72 -3.93
C PHE A 301 20.35 -6.10 -4.54
N ASN A 302 20.77 -7.06 -3.73
CA ASN A 302 21.05 -8.44 -4.16
C ASN A 302 19.81 -9.11 -4.75
N LYS A 303 18.61 -8.78 -4.25
CA LYS A 303 17.34 -9.23 -4.82
C LYS A 303 17.03 -8.56 -6.17
N LEU A 304 17.29 -7.25 -6.30
CA LEU A 304 17.03 -6.48 -7.53
C LEU A 304 17.96 -6.86 -8.70
N ILE A 305 19.28 -6.94 -8.49
CA ILE A 305 20.24 -7.29 -9.56
C ILE A 305 20.00 -8.71 -10.13
N GLN A 306 19.30 -9.54 -9.37
CA GLN A 306 18.91 -10.90 -9.68
C GLN A 306 17.57 -11.03 -10.43
N ASP A 307 16.92 -9.90 -10.75
CA ASP A 307 15.58 -9.83 -11.35
C ASP A 307 15.56 -8.95 -12.62
N ILE A 308 14.39 -8.84 -13.26
CA ILE A 308 14.13 -7.86 -14.32
C ILE A 308 13.81 -6.50 -13.66
N VAL A 309 14.79 -5.60 -13.62
CA VAL A 309 14.61 -4.24 -13.10
C VAL A 309 14.05 -3.32 -14.19
N LEU A 310 12.89 -2.72 -13.94
CA LEU A 310 12.30 -1.71 -14.82
C LEU A 310 13.12 -0.39 -14.77
N PRO A 311 13.31 0.33 -15.90
CA PRO A 311 14.01 1.62 -15.92
C PRO A 311 13.45 2.64 -14.92
N GLU A 312 12.14 2.64 -14.71
CA GLU A 312 11.43 3.51 -13.77
C GLU A 312 11.79 3.25 -12.31
N CYS A 313 12.21 2.03 -11.96
CA CYS A 313 12.61 1.65 -10.60
C CYS A 313 13.91 2.36 -10.15
N GLY A 314 14.76 2.79 -11.10
CA GLY A 314 15.89 3.69 -10.85
C GLY A 314 16.81 3.25 -9.71
N VAL A 315 17.64 2.22 -9.92
CA VAL A 315 18.67 1.83 -8.95
C VAL A 315 19.71 2.95 -8.87
N HIS A 316 19.57 3.83 -7.89
CA HIS A 316 20.48 4.96 -7.69
C HIS A 316 21.92 4.47 -7.47
N PRO A 317 22.93 5.01 -8.19
CA PRO A 317 24.31 4.50 -8.12
C PRO A 317 24.93 4.48 -6.72
N PHE A 318 24.49 5.34 -5.79
CA PHE A 318 24.99 5.31 -4.41
C PHE A 318 24.62 4.02 -3.67
N MET A 319 23.53 3.33 -4.03
CA MET A 319 23.16 2.03 -3.46
C MET A 319 24.09 0.89 -3.91
N LEU A 320 24.82 1.08 -5.01
CA LEU A 320 25.85 0.14 -5.49
C LEU A 320 27.17 0.27 -4.71
N MET A 321 27.33 1.35 -3.97
CA MET A 321 28.60 1.77 -3.39
C MET A 321 28.70 1.34 -1.92
N PRO A 322 29.83 0.76 -1.48
CA PRO A 322 30.05 0.43 -0.06
C PRO A 322 29.81 1.63 0.86
N VAL A 323 29.08 1.43 1.97
CA VAL A 323 28.67 2.49 2.91
C VAL A 323 29.86 3.33 3.41
N ARG A 324 31.04 2.73 3.59
CA ARG A 324 32.28 3.46 3.95
C ARG A 324 32.69 4.50 2.90
N ILE A 325 32.52 4.19 1.61
CA ILE A 325 32.81 5.10 0.49
C ILE A 325 31.70 6.16 0.38
N GLN A 326 30.43 5.80 0.61
CA GLN A 326 29.34 6.79 0.73
C GLN A 326 29.63 7.84 1.81
N ARG A 327 30.06 7.40 3.01
CA ARG A 327 30.47 8.30 4.11
C ARG A 327 31.70 9.16 3.78
N LEU A 328 32.64 8.64 2.97
CA LEU A 328 33.79 9.43 2.50
C LEU A 328 33.33 10.54 1.55
N ILE A 329 32.50 10.22 0.56
CA ILE A 329 31.94 11.19 -0.38
C ILE A 329 31.05 12.22 0.34
N ALA A 330 30.31 11.81 1.38
CA ALA A 330 29.50 12.72 2.20
C ALA A 330 30.32 13.85 2.87
N LYS A 331 31.64 13.69 3.05
CA LYS A 331 32.52 14.77 3.53
C LYS A 331 32.72 15.87 2.48
N LEU A 332 32.66 15.52 1.20
CA LEU A 332 32.87 16.40 0.04
C LEU A 332 31.56 17.02 -0.49
N VAL A 333 30.39 16.53 -0.03
CA VAL A 333 29.08 17.00 -0.49
C VAL A 333 28.58 18.18 0.33
N SER A 334 28.45 19.35 -0.31
CA SER A 334 27.92 20.58 0.30
C SER A 334 26.41 20.56 0.54
N TYR A 335 25.64 19.74 -0.19
CA TYR A 335 24.17 19.68 -0.09
C TYR A 335 23.70 18.87 1.13
N PRO A 336 23.07 19.50 2.16
CA PRO A 336 22.81 18.83 3.44
C PRO A 336 21.92 17.58 3.34
N ARG A 337 20.92 17.59 2.45
CA ARG A 337 20.02 16.42 2.25
C ARG A 337 20.73 15.22 1.62
N VAL A 338 21.63 15.47 0.67
CA VAL A 338 22.42 14.41 0.02
C VAL A 338 23.46 13.87 0.99
N LYS A 339 24.11 14.76 1.76
CA LYS A 339 25.02 14.38 2.85
C LYS A 339 24.34 13.50 3.89
N ALA A 340 23.16 13.90 4.39
CA ALA A 340 22.38 13.12 5.35
C ALA A 340 22.01 11.72 4.82
N LEU A 341 21.62 11.62 3.54
CA LEU A 341 21.33 10.34 2.87
C LEU A 341 22.56 9.42 2.81
N LEU A 342 23.71 9.93 2.38
CA LEU A 342 24.97 9.18 2.29
C LEU A 342 25.52 8.75 3.67
N THR A 343 25.10 9.41 4.77
CA THR A 343 25.45 9.04 6.14
C THR A 343 24.37 8.23 6.87
N SER A 344 23.19 8.02 6.27
CA SER A 344 22.06 7.36 6.94
C SER A 344 22.18 5.83 7.05
N LEU A 345 22.91 5.20 6.14
CA LEU A 345 22.94 3.74 6.04
C LEU A 345 23.86 3.11 7.11
N PRO A 346 23.41 2.07 7.83
CA PRO A 346 24.27 1.30 8.73
C PRO A 346 25.23 0.41 7.93
N ALA A 347 26.49 0.31 8.38
CA ALA A 347 27.48 -0.59 7.79
C ALA A 347 27.65 -1.90 8.58
N THR A 348 27.29 -1.90 9.86
CA THR A 348 27.47 -2.98 10.83
C THR A 348 26.25 -3.11 11.74
N CYS A 349 26.18 -4.16 12.57
CA CYS A 349 25.15 -4.30 13.60
C CYS A 349 25.30 -3.27 14.74
N GLU A 350 26.49 -2.71 14.94
CA GLU A 350 26.76 -1.65 15.91
C GLU A 350 26.18 -0.32 15.41
N ASP A 351 26.52 0.07 14.16
CA ASP A 351 25.90 1.21 13.47
C ASP A 351 24.36 1.13 13.50
N LEU A 352 23.79 -0.07 13.30
CA LEU A 352 22.34 -0.28 13.33
C LEU A 352 21.75 -0.03 14.73
N ARG A 353 22.45 -0.43 15.80
CA ARG A 353 22.03 -0.18 17.18
C ARG A 353 22.06 1.31 17.50
N GLU A 354 23.07 2.05 17.04
CA GLU A 354 23.13 3.51 17.17
C GLU A 354 21.98 4.22 16.43
N VAL A 355 21.65 3.76 15.22
CA VAL A 355 20.49 4.26 14.46
C VAL A 355 19.19 4.01 15.23
N TYR A 356 19.02 2.82 15.81
CA TYR A 356 17.83 2.48 16.59
C TYR A 356 17.70 3.32 17.88
N GLY A 357 18.78 3.47 18.66
CA GLY A 357 18.77 4.36 19.83
C GLY A 357 18.50 5.83 19.44
N SER A 358 18.98 6.26 18.27
CA SER A 358 18.68 7.60 17.74
C SER A 358 17.21 7.78 17.33
N ILE A 359 16.54 6.73 16.87
CA ILE A 359 15.09 6.72 16.60
C ILE A 359 14.31 6.84 17.91
N GLU A 360 14.68 6.08 18.95
CA GLU A 360 14.02 6.10 20.26
C GLU A 360 14.19 7.45 20.97
N ASN A 361 15.39 8.03 20.93
CA ASN A 361 15.64 9.39 21.42
C ASN A 361 14.79 10.43 20.69
N TYR A 362 14.72 10.34 19.35
CA TYR A 362 13.91 11.28 18.54
C TYR A 362 12.41 11.14 18.81
N ARG A 363 11.89 9.92 19.06
CA ARG A 363 10.50 9.71 19.50
C ARG A 363 10.22 10.41 20.84
N SER A 364 11.09 10.21 21.82
CA SER A 364 10.98 10.81 23.15
C SER A 364 11.04 12.35 23.10
N GLU A 365 11.99 12.90 22.32
CA GLU A 365 12.11 14.33 22.02
C GLU A 365 10.79 14.88 21.43
N PHE A 366 10.26 14.23 20.40
CA PHE A 366 9.06 14.67 19.69
C PHE A 366 7.79 14.62 20.56
N VAL A 367 7.61 13.56 21.36
CA VAL A 367 6.49 13.44 22.31
C VAL A 367 6.60 14.49 23.41
N THR A 368 7.80 14.73 23.94
CA THR A 368 8.02 15.74 24.99
C THR A 368 7.67 17.14 24.48
N GLU A 369 8.06 17.49 23.25
CA GLU A 369 7.74 18.77 22.63
C GLU A 369 6.23 18.94 22.38
N MET A 370 5.53 17.88 21.95
CA MET A 370 4.06 17.89 21.83
C MET A 370 3.38 18.08 23.19
N MET A 371 3.85 17.40 24.24
CA MET A 371 3.29 17.54 25.59
C MET A 371 3.53 18.94 26.16
N ALA A 372 4.73 19.50 25.97
CA ALA A 372 5.08 20.85 26.41
C ALA A 372 4.21 21.94 25.76
N GLN A 373 3.76 21.71 24.53
CA GLN A 373 2.87 22.62 23.78
C GLN A 373 1.38 22.23 23.85
N ASN A 374 1.00 21.20 24.62
CA ASN A 374 -0.36 20.65 24.71
C ASN A 374 -0.99 20.29 23.35
N ILE A 375 -0.24 19.57 22.49
CA ILE A 375 -0.69 19.18 21.15
C ILE A 375 -1.36 17.79 21.17
N ASP A 376 -2.67 17.74 20.91
CA ASP A 376 -3.42 16.47 20.79
C ASP A 376 -3.19 15.75 19.45
N ALA A 377 -3.08 16.50 18.35
CA ALA A 377 -2.99 15.96 16.99
C ALA A 377 -2.19 16.88 16.06
N ILE A 378 -1.53 16.27 15.05
CA ILE A 378 -0.76 17.01 14.05
C ILE A 378 -1.51 17.05 12.72
N LEU A 379 -1.74 18.26 12.25
CA LEU A 379 -2.38 18.58 10.99
C LEU A 379 -1.32 19.11 10.00
N CYS A 380 -0.99 18.32 8.97
CA CYS A 380 0.04 18.69 7.99
C CYS A 380 -0.31 18.28 6.55
N PRO A 381 0.37 18.82 5.52
CA PRO A 381 0.19 18.37 4.15
C PRO A 381 0.58 16.90 4.00
N ALA A 382 -0.23 16.14 3.25
CA ALA A 382 0.07 14.73 2.94
C ALA A 382 1.28 14.58 2.01
N MET A 383 1.40 15.45 1.01
CA MET A 383 2.49 15.54 0.05
C MET A 383 2.66 17.00 -0.39
N VAL A 384 3.88 17.38 -0.78
CA VAL A 384 4.19 18.72 -1.33
C VAL A 384 4.11 18.83 -2.85
N VAL A 385 3.74 17.74 -3.53
CA VAL A 385 3.61 17.67 -4.99
C VAL A 385 2.30 17.01 -5.38
N TYR A 386 1.72 17.48 -6.48
CA TYR A 386 0.57 16.86 -7.15
C TYR A 386 0.97 15.51 -7.79
N PRO A 387 0.01 14.69 -8.28
CA PRO A 387 0.30 13.39 -8.88
C PRO A 387 1.34 13.46 -9.99
N MET A 388 2.48 12.79 -9.76
CA MET A 388 3.65 12.85 -10.62
C MET A 388 3.45 12.10 -11.95
N ARG A 389 4.32 12.35 -12.94
CA ARG A 389 4.40 11.51 -14.16
C ARG A 389 5.08 10.16 -13.87
N LYS A 390 4.85 9.16 -14.73
CA LYS A 390 5.57 7.86 -14.70
C LYS A 390 7.09 8.09 -14.67
N GLY A 391 7.83 7.26 -13.91
CA GLY A 391 9.29 7.36 -13.74
C GLY A 391 9.81 8.53 -12.89
N VAL A 392 8.98 9.49 -12.48
CA VAL A 392 9.39 10.62 -11.62
C VAL A 392 9.51 10.28 -10.13
N PRO A 393 8.66 9.44 -9.49
CA PRO A 393 8.68 9.26 -8.02
C PRO A 393 10.05 8.88 -7.43
N ASN A 394 10.81 8.01 -8.10
CA ASN A 394 12.14 7.60 -7.62
C ASN A 394 13.21 8.72 -7.70
N ARG A 395 12.98 9.76 -8.50
CA ARG A 395 13.82 10.98 -8.56
C ARG A 395 13.48 11.98 -7.45
N LEU A 396 12.28 11.89 -6.87
CA LEU A 396 11.79 12.74 -5.78
C LEU A 396 11.54 11.94 -4.49
N PHE A 397 12.38 10.93 -4.23
CA PHE A 397 12.23 10.03 -3.07
C PHE A 397 12.12 10.77 -1.72
N ALA A 398 12.87 11.87 -1.55
CA ALA A 398 12.79 12.71 -0.35
C ALA A 398 11.41 13.35 -0.10
N GLY A 399 10.53 13.40 -1.11
CA GLY A 399 9.15 13.88 -0.98
C GLY A 399 8.28 13.02 -0.07
N CYS A 400 8.69 11.79 0.27
CA CYS A 400 7.97 10.95 1.23
C CYS A 400 8.08 11.44 2.69
N CYS A 401 8.94 12.43 3.00
CA CYS A 401 9.24 12.84 4.38
C CYS A 401 8.00 13.23 5.21
N TYR A 402 7.00 13.87 4.58
CA TYR A 402 5.70 14.23 5.18
C TYR A 402 4.91 13.01 5.65
N ASN A 403 5.10 11.85 5.02
CA ASN A 403 4.49 10.60 5.45
C ASN A 403 5.40 9.78 6.37
N ALA A 404 6.69 9.71 6.02
CA ALA A 404 7.71 8.93 6.70
C ALA A 404 7.89 9.30 8.18
N ILE A 405 7.67 10.57 8.54
CA ILE A 405 7.71 11.01 9.95
C ILE A 405 6.75 10.23 10.84
N PHE A 406 5.54 9.91 10.38
CA PHE A 406 4.55 9.14 11.14
C PHE A 406 4.82 7.63 11.13
N ASN A 407 5.69 7.13 10.24
CA ASN A 407 6.23 5.77 10.35
C ASN A 407 7.40 5.73 11.34
N LEU A 408 8.26 6.76 11.33
CA LEU A 408 9.36 6.94 12.26
C LEU A 408 8.86 7.06 13.71
N LEU A 409 7.83 7.87 13.95
CA LEU A 409 7.20 8.06 15.27
C LEU A 409 6.25 6.92 15.69
N ASP A 410 5.88 6.05 14.74
CA ASP A 410 4.77 5.08 14.84
C ASP A 410 3.39 5.65 15.28
N PHE A 411 3.16 6.93 14.98
CA PHE A 411 1.87 7.56 15.23
C PHE A 411 0.83 7.13 14.20
N ALA A 412 -0.44 7.06 14.60
CA ALA A 412 -1.54 6.95 13.66
C ALA A 412 -1.61 8.21 12.78
N ALA A 413 -1.80 8.02 11.47
CA ALA A 413 -1.84 9.12 10.51
C ALA A 413 -2.84 8.84 9.38
N GLY A 414 -3.83 9.72 9.24
CA GLY A 414 -4.76 9.73 8.12
C GLY A 414 -4.26 10.62 6.99
N THR A 415 -4.53 10.20 5.75
CA THR A 415 -4.69 11.12 4.63
C THR A 415 -6.05 10.92 4.03
N THR A 416 -6.50 11.95 3.36
CA THR A 416 -7.87 12.39 3.55
C THR A 416 -8.40 12.94 2.26
#